data_AF-A0A3G2K879-F1
#
_entry.id   AF-A0A3G2K879-F1
#
_cell.length_a   1.000
_cell.length_b   1.000
_cell.length_c   1.000
_cell.angle_alpha   90.00
_cell.angle_beta   90.00
_cell.angle_gamma   90.00
#
_symmetry.space_group_name_H-M   'P 1'
#
loop_
_entity.id
_entity.type
_entity.pdbx_description
1 polymer ?
#
loop_
_entity_poly.entity_id
_entity_poly.type
_entity_poly.pdbx_seq_one_letter_code
_entity_poly.pdbx_strand_id
1 'polypeptide(L)' 'RAKFPNAKLGQGYGMTEAGPVLAMCLAFAKEPFEIKSGACGTVVRNAEMKIVDPDTSVSLPRNQRGE' A
#
# COMPACT_ATOMS: atom_id res chain seq x y z
N ARG A 1 16.17 -11.86 2.81
CA ARG A 1 17.41 -11.05 3.01
C ARG A 1 18.69 -11.88 2.81
N ALA A 2 18.78 -13.12 3.33
CA ALA A 2 19.98 -13.95 3.19
C ALA A 2 20.56 -14.07 1.77
N LYS A 3 19.71 -14.19 0.73
CA LYS A 3 20.16 -14.28 -0.67
C LYS A 3 20.44 -12.93 -1.35
N PHE A 4 19.91 -11.82 -0.81
CA PHE A 4 20.02 -10.48 -1.37
C PHE A 4 20.29 -9.47 -0.24
N PRO A 5 21.51 -9.46 0.32
CA PRO A 5 21.82 -8.71 1.54
C PRO A 5 21.78 -7.18 1.33
N ASN A 6 22.09 -6.72 0.12
CA ASN A 6 22.15 -5.29 -0.21
C ASN A 6 20.85 -4.75 -0.84
N ALA A 7 19.83 -5.60 -1.02
CA ALA A 7 18.57 -5.19 -1.62
C ALA A 7 17.59 -4.64 -0.57
N LYS A 8 16.95 -3.51 -0.88
CA LYS A 8 15.72 -3.11 -0.19
C LYS A 8 14.57 -3.93 -0.77
N LEU A 9 13.85 -4.66 0.07
CA LEU A 9 12.68 -5.46 -0.32
C LEU A 9 11.40 -4.76 0.15
N GLY A 10 10.42 -4.66 -0.75
CA GLY A 10 9.13 -4.03 -0.51
C GLY A 10 8.12 -4.48 -1.57
N GLN A 11 6.84 -4.33 -1.26
CA GLN A 11 5.74 -4.71 -2.14
C GLN A 11 4.97 -3.45 -2.55
N GLY A 12 4.39 -3.47 -3.75
CA GLY A 12 3.40 -2.49 -4.21
C GLY A 12 2.09 -3.20 -4.53
N TYR A 13 1.01 -2.45 -4.59
CA TYR A 13 -0.31 -2.94 -5.00
C TYR A 13 -0.79 -2.21 -6.26
N GLY A 14 -1.30 -2.99 -7.21
CA GLY A 14 -1.77 -2.48 -8.49
C GLY A 14 -2.97 -3.23 -9.05
N MET A 15 -3.75 -2.53 -9.86
CA MET A 15 -4.93 -2.99 -10.59
C MET A 15 -5.01 -2.17 -11.89
N THR A 16 -5.26 -2.81 -13.03
CA THR A 16 -5.19 -2.19 -14.36
C THR A 16 -6.03 -0.91 -14.46
N GLU A 17 -7.25 -0.97 -13.94
CA GLU A 17 -8.25 0.09 -13.95
C GLU A 17 -7.85 1.31 -13.12
N ALA A 18 -6.92 1.15 -12.16
CA ALA A 18 -6.37 2.23 -11.34
C ALA A 18 -5.14 2.91 -11.98
N GLY A 19 -4.76 2.51 -13.19
CA GLY A 19 -3.76 3.21 -13.98
C GLY A 19 -2.27 3.05 -13.65
N PRO A 20 -1.69 1.91 -13.21
CA PRO A 20 -2.17 0.69 -12.56
C PRO A 20 -1.74 0.59 -11.08
N VAL A 21 -1.19 1.66 -10.49
CA VAL A 21 -0.54 1.64 -9.17
C VAL A 21 -1.41 2.32 -8.12
N LEU A 22 -1.82 1.58 -7.08
CA LEU A 22 -2.61 2.12 -5.97
C LEU A 22 -1.73 2.44 -4.76
N ALA A 23 -0.80 1.55 -4.42
CA ALA A 23 0.07 1.70 -3.26
C ALA A 23 1.51 1.30 -3.57
N MET A 24 2.46 2.03 -2.96
CA MET A 24 3.89 1.78 -3.10
C MET A 24 4.58 1.66 -1.74
N CYS A 25 5.62 0.83 -1.68
CA CYS A 25 6.47 0.71 -0.50
C CYS A 25 7.31 1.98 -0.30
N LEU A 26 7.03 2.74 0.77
CA LEU A 26 7.77 3.97 1.08
C LEU A 26 9.22 3.74 1.55
N ALA A 27 9.66 2.50 1.78
CA ALA A 27 11.09 2.18 1.97
C ALA A 27 11.93 2.43 0.70
N PHE A 28 11.27 2.58 -0.46
CA PHE A 28 11.89 2.93 -1.74
C PHE A 28 11.97 4.43 -2.00
N ALA A 29 11.38 5.27 -1.15
CA ALA A 29 11.55 6.72 -1.25
C ALA A 29 13.02 7.11 -1.06
N LYS A 30 13.39 8.28 -1.60
CA LYS A 30 14.73 8.88 -1.41
C LYS A 30 15.04 9.02 0.08
N GLU A 31 14.09 9.59 0.82
CA GLU A 31 14.04 9.58 2.28
C GLU A 31 13.07 8.47 2.72
N PRO A 32 13.57 7.30 3.15
CA PRO A 32 12.75 6.11 3.36
C PRO A 32 11.95 6.17 4.66
N PHE A 33 10.79 5.52 4.65
CA PHE A 33 9.95 5.31 5.83
C PHE A 33 10.09 3.89 6.37
N GLU A 34 9.80 3.69 7.65
CA GLU A 34 9.64 2.36 8.23
C GLU A 34 8.45 1.63 7.61
N ILE A 35 8.62 0.32 7.39
CA ILE A 35 7.60 -0.56 6.80
C ILE A 35 7.47 -1.83 7.62
N LYS A 36 6.30 -2.48 7.54
CA LYS A 36 6.05 -3.80 8.15
C LYS A 36 6.18 -4.89 7.10
N SER A 37 6.67 -6.06 7.51
CA SER A 37 6.65 -7.26 6.66
C SER A 37 5.20 -7.62 6.30
N GLY A 38 4.95 -7.96 5.03
CA GLY A 38 3.61 -8.30 4.53
C GLY A 38 2.72 -7.10 4.17
N ALA A 39 3.18 -5.85 4.36
CA ALA A 39 2.45 -4.67 3.91
C ALA A 39 2.57 -4.49 2.38
N CYS A 40 1.47 -4.05 1.73
CA CYS A 40 1.42 -3.79 0.29
C CYS A 40 1.75 -2.33 -0.10
N GLY A 41 2.18 -1.50 0.86
CA GLY A 41 2.60 -0.12 0.65
C GLY A 41 1.69 0.92 1.29
N THR A 42 1.82 2.16 0.83
CA THR A 42 0.97 3.30 1.20
C THR A 42 0.38 3.91 -0.06
N VAL A 43 -0.85 4.44 0.02
CA VAL A 43 -1.52 5.12 -1.10
C VAL A 43 -0.60 6.16 -1.73
N VAL A 44 -0.59 6.20 -3.06
CA VAL A 44 0.26 7.13 -3.81
C VAL A 44 -0.16 8.59 -3.57
N ARG A 45 0.79 9.52 -3.70
CA ARG A 45 0.52 10.96 -3.63
C ARG A 45 -0.44 11.41 -4.74
N ASN A 46 -1.16 12.50 -4.48
CA ASN A 46 -2.14 13.08 -5.40
C ASN A 46 -3.30 12.11 -5.74
N ALA A 47 -3.59 11.18 -4.84
CA ALA A 47 -4.73 10.27 -4.91
C ALA A 47 -5.38 10.16 -3.52
N GLU A 48 -6.64 9.76 -3.49
CA GLU A 48 -7.39 9.52 -2.27
C GLU A 48 -7.71 8.02 -2.15
N MET A 49 -7.81 7.53 -0.92
CA MET A 49 -8.20 6.16 -0.62
C MET A 49 -9.11 6.16 0.61
N LYS A 50 -10.20 5.41 0.50
CA LYS A 50 -11.04 5.02 1.63
C LYS A 50 -11.22 3.51 1.58
N ILE A 51 -11.63 2.94 2.71
CA ILE A 51 -12.10 1.56 2.79
C ILE A 51 -13.60 1.63 3.06
N VAL A 52 -14.41 0.87 2.34
CA VAL A 52 -15.87 0.83 2.51
C VAL A 52 -16.36 -0.55 2.90
N ASP A 53 -17.41 -0.57 3.72
CA ASP A 53 -18.19 -1.78 3.98
C ASP A 53 -18.99 -2.15 2.70
N PRO A 54 -18.84 -3.37 2.15
CA PRO A 54 -19.45 -3.72 0.87
C PRO A 54 -20.99 -3.71 0.86
N ASP A 55 -21.62 -3.94 2.02
CA ASP A 55 -23.08 -4.05 2.11
C ASP A 55 -23.73 -2.68 2.41
N THR A 56 -23.05 -1.83 3.18
CA THR A 56 -23.60 -0.55 3.66
C THR A 56 -23.03 0.68 2.95
N SER A 57 -21.94 0.53 2.18
CA SER A 57 -21.20 1.63 1.52
C SER A 57 -20.63 2.69 2.48
N VAL A 58 -20.64 2.42 3.79
CA VAL A 58 -20.12 3.32 4.82
C VAL A 58 -18.59 3.27 4.83
N SER A 59 -17.95 4.43 4.96
CA SER A 59 -16.48 4.52 5.10
C SER A 59 -16.04 3.97 6.45
N LEU A 60 -15.04 3.10 6.42
CA LEU A 60 -14.50 2.44 7.60
C LEU A 60 -13.24 3.15 8.15
N PRO A 61 -13.01 3.11 9.47
CA PRO A 61 -11.80 3.64 10.09
C PRO A 61 -10.62 2.67 9.92
N ARG A 62 -9.44 3.07 10.42
CA ARG A 62 -8.22 2.25 10.38
C ARG A 62 -8.44 0.88 11.05
N ASN A 63 -7.74 -0.13 10.52
CA ASN A 63 -7.74 -1.51 11.01
C ASN A 63 -9.07 -2.27 10.86
N GLN A 64 -9.97 -1.81 9.99
CA GLN A 64 -11.15 -2.57 9.55
C GLN A 64 -11.00 -2.97 8.08
N ARG A 65 -11.52 -4.15 7.73
CA ARG A 65 -11.41 -4.73 6.37
C ARG A 65 -12.65 -4.31 5.56
N GLY A 66 -12.47 -4.03 4.28
CA GLY A 66 -13.52 -3.63 3.34
C GLY A 66 -12.96 -3.50 1.92
N GLU A 67 -13.77 -2.94 1.02
CA GLU A 67 -13.37 -2.58 -0.36
C GLU A 67 -12.59 -1.26 -0.39
#